data_AF-A0A3S4IBF3-F1
#
_entry.id   AF-A0A3S4IBF3-F1
#
_cell.length_a   1.000
_cell.length_b   1.000
_cell.length_c   1.000
_cell.angle_alpha   90.00
_cell.angle_beta   90.00
_cell.angle_gamma   90.00
#
_symmetry.space_group_name_H-M   'P 1'
#
loop_
_entity.id
_entity.type
_entity.pdbx_description
1 polymer ?
#
loop_
_entity_poly.entity_id
_entity_poly.type
_entity_poly.pdbx_seq_one_letter_code
_entity_poly.pdbx_strand_id
1 'polypeptide(L)' 'MSLIPEIKPQQSLELLKELHILTRDGKINQDTRRKLKQVYHLYQFIEP' A
#
# COMPACT_ATOMS: atom_id res chain seq x y z
N MET A 1 -12.43 -9.43 -11.47
CA MET A 1 -11.06 -8.86 -11.33
C MET A 1 -11.01 -8.15 -9.99
N SER A 2 -10.24 -8.68 -9.04
CA SER A 2 -10.13 -8.11 -7.69
C SER A 2 -9.37 -6.79 -7.77
N LEU A 3 -10.10 -5.67 -7.92
CA LEU A 3 -9.57 -4.34 -7.63
C LEU A 3 -9.22 -4.35 -6.15
N ILE A 4 -7.93 -4.33 -5.81
CA ILE A 4 -7.51 -4.11 -4.43
C ILE A 4 -8.17 -2.79 -4.00
N PRO A 5 -9.02 -2.77 -2.96
CA PRO A 5 -9.82 -1.58 -2.61
C PRO A 5 -8.98 -0.32 -2.39
N GLU A 6 -7.69 -0.51 -2.07
CA GLU A 6 -6.72 0.55 -1.76
C GLU A 6 -6.03 1.14 -3.01
N ILE A 7 -6.16 0.52 -4.19
CA ILE A 7 -5.56 1.02 -5.43
C ILE A 7 -6.56 1.88 -6.21
N LYS A 8 -6.20 3.14 -6.41
CA LYS A 8 -6.99 4.08 -7.22
C LYS A 8 -6.75 3.85 -8.72
N PRO A 9 -7.74 4.09 -9.60
CA PRO A 9 -7.62 3.84 -11.03
C PRO A 9 -6.51 4.65 -11.74
N GLN A 10 -6.04 5.74 -11.14
CA GLN A 10 -4.91 6.54 -11.65
C GLN A 10 -3.53 5.93 -11.33
N GLN A 11 -3.44 4.90 -10.49
CA GLN A 11 -2.17 4.29 -10.10
C GLN A 11 -1.76 3.20 -11.08
N SER A 12 -0.51 3.24 -11.55
CA SER A 12 0.04 2.19 -12.41
C SER A 12 0.39 0.94 -11.60
N LEU A 13 -0.27 -0.18 -11.90
CA LEU A 13 0.02 -1.47 -11.26
C LEU A 13 1.46 -1.94 -11.48
N GLU A 14 2.04 -1.64 -12.64
CA GLU A 14 3.43 -1.99 -12.96
C GLU A 14 4.39 -1.22 -12.06
N LEU A 15 4.21 0.09 -11.94
CA LEU A 15 5.04 0.91 -11.04
C LEU A 15 4.88 0.50 -9.58
N LEU A 16 3.67 0.14 -9.15
CA LEU A 16 3.46 -0.36 -7.79
C LEU A 16 4.19 -1.70 -7.52
N LYS A 17 4.38 -2.55 -8.54
CA LYS A 17 5.19 -3.77 -8.42
C LYS A 17 6.69 -3.46 -8.41
N GLU A 18 7.16 -2.56 -9.27
CA GLU A 18 8.56 -2.11 -9.30
C GLU A 18 8.98 -1.44 -7.99
N LEU A 19 8.07 -0.69 -7.37
CA LEU A 19 8.27 -0.08 -6.05
C LEU A 19 8.13 -1.06 -4.88
N HIS A 20 7.92 -2.35 -5.15
CA HIS A 20 7.64 -3.39 -4.17
C HIS A 20 6.44 -3.08 -3.25
N ILE A 21 5.55 -2.16 -3.64
CA ILE A 21 4.29 -1.89 -2.96
C ILE A 21 3.34 -3.07 -3.12
N LEU A 22 3.32 -3.64 -4.32
CA LEU A 22 2.61 -4.87 -4.63
C LEU A 22 3.56 -6.03 -4.83
N THR A 23 3.08 -7.22 -4.49
CA THR A 23 3.66 -8.49 -4.89
C THR A 23 3.42 -8.74 -6.39
N ARG A 24 4.10 -9.75 -6.94
CA ARG A 24 3.96 -10.13 -8.36
C ARG A 24 2.52 -10.53 -8.72
N ASP A 25 1.83 -11.19 -7.78
CA ASP A 25 0.42 -11.58 -7.82
C ASP A 25 -0.56 -10.41 -7.55
N GLY A 26 -0.05 -9.20 -7.37
CA GLY A 26 -0.88 -8.00 -7.22
C GLY A 26 -1.59 -7.94 -5.88
N LYS A 27 -0.95 -8.38 -4.80
CA LYS A 27 -1.38 -8.14 -3.41
C LYS A 27 -0.46 -7.11 -2.77
N ILE A 28 -0.90 -6.40 -1.72
CA ILE A 28 0.01 -5.53 -0.96
C ILE A 28 1.15 -6.35 -0.36
N ASN A 29 2.38 -5.88 -0.56
CA ASN A 29 3.57 -6.47 0.04
C ASN A 29 3.53 -6.33 1.58
N GLN A 30 4.02 -7.37 2.28
CA GLN A 30 4.07 -7.38 3.75
C GLN A 30 4.89 -6.21 4.33
N ASP A 31 6.01 -5.84 3.70
CA ASP A 31 6.83 -4.71 4.12
C ASP A 31 6.06 -3.38 4.02
N THR A 32 5.36 -3.18 2.91
CA THR A 32 4.50 -2.01 2.71
C THR A 32 3.37 -1.96 3.72
N ARG A 33 2.72 -3.11 4.01
CA ARG A 33 1.70 -3.19 5.06
C ARG A 33 2.27 -2.81 6.43
N ARG A 34 3.50 -3.24 6.76
CA ARG A 34 4.19 -2.88 8.00
C ARG A 34 4.48 -1.38 8.08
N LYS A 35 4.97 -0.78 6.99
CA LYS A 35 5.20 0.68 6.90
C LYS A 35 3.91 1.48 7.08
N LEU A 36 2.83 1.08 6.43
CA LEU A 36 1.51 1.72 6.60
C LEU A 36 1.02 1.64 8.04
N LYS A 37 1.19 0.49 8.72
CA LYS A 37 0.86 0.37 10.15
C LYS A 37 1.65 1.38 11.00
N GLN A 38 2.93 1.59 10.71
CA GLN A 38 3.74 2.58 11.42
C GLN A 38 3.25 4.00 11.16
N VAL A 39 2.96 4.35 9.90
CA VAL A 39 2.40 5.66 9.55
C VAL A 39 1.07 5.90 10.26
N TYR A 40 0.16 4.93 10.27
CA TYR A 40 -1.11 5.06 10.99
C TYR A 40 -0.93 5.23 12.50
N HIS A 41 -0.02 4.45 13.09
CA HIS A 41 0.30 4.63 14.50
C HIS A 41 0.81 6.05 14.79
N LEU A 42 1.75 6.55 13.99
CA LEU A 42 2.31 7.88 14.16
C LEU A 42 1.27 8.99 13.92
N TYR A 43 0.41 8.82 12.92
CA TYR A 43 -0.68 9.76 12.63
C TYR A 43 -1.61 9.92 13.84
N GLN A 44 -1.99 8.81 14.49
CA GLN A 44 -2.81 8.82 15.71
C GLN A 44 -2.14 9.52 16.90
N PHE A 45 -0.82 9.68 16.90
CA PHE A 45 -0.10 10.44 17.93
C PHE A 45 0.05 11.93 17.59
N ILE A 46 -0.21 12.33 16.35
CA ILE A 46 -0.02 13.71 15.86
C ILE A 46 -1.36 14.44 15.74
N GLU A 47 -2.48 13.74 15.54
CA GLU A 47 -3.80 14.36 15.64
C GLU A 47 -4.16 14.68 17.11
N PRO A 48 -4.53 15.93 17.44
CA PRO A 48 -4.91 16.37 18.79
C PRO A 48 -6.30 15.87 19.23
#